data_AF-A0ABD1XEC9-F1
#
_entry.id   AF-A0ABD1XEC9-F1
#
_cell.length_a   1.000
_cell.length_b   1.000
_cell.length_c   1.000
_cell.angle_alpha   90.00
_cell.angle_beta   90.00
_cell.angle_gamma   90.00
#
_symmetry.space_group_name_H-M   'P 1'
#
loop_
_entity.id
_entity.type
_entity.pdbx_description
1 polymer ?
#
loop_
_entity_poly.entity_id
_entity_poly.type
_entity_poly.pdbx_seq_one_letter_code
_entity_poly.pdbx_strand_id
1 'polypeptide(L)'
;NLAKWLLLKDELKQLRQNYREEIDRQHQLLELTQQEAREHNDNFLQGMLKVAREAQHSVSGQILSEGVLAQIQERNKHATLEMEKCRIVQRQLLAHLHKLEQVRKKKDQLPEGLHLVDYEQLKMENESIAEKIHAKNEEIVILRKKRTAAVHALTHVREKLQFVEKDTKIVGDRLDEVEQGLHQGRIDLHNLKSRCEHISQKKQRLQKSMVNILDPLLLDDLENLRDDAEAMEELIADLRHRYAVVNREVKSHTRYINSRKRAIKKANEDEEDETETNSTVTVKHNLRWGEERNMVGRQKI
;
A
#
# COMPACT_ATOMS: atom_id res chain seq x y z
N ASN A 1 -59.01 -52.78 -6.13
CA ASN A 1 -58.16 -52.40 -7.29
C ASN A 1 -57.75 -53.59 -8.16
N LEU A 2 -57.20 -54.68 -7.61
CA LEU A 2 -56.81 -55.87 -8.38
C LEU A 2 -58.00 -56.59 -9.04
N ALA A 3 -59.10 -56.79 -8.33
CA ALA A 3 -60.31 -57.43 -8.86
C ALA A 3 -60.92 -56.66 -10.05
N LYS A 4 -60.96 -55.32 -9.97
CA LYS A 4 -61.41 -54.46 -11.06
C LYS A 4 -60.50 -54.56 -12.29
N TRP A 5 -59.19 -54.69 -12.08
CA TRP A 5 -58.22 -54.89 -13.16
C TRP A 5 -58.35 -56.26 -13.82
N LEU A 6 -58.58 -57.32 -13.05
CA LEU A 6 -58.83 -58.67 -13.58
C LEU A 6 -60.12 -58.71 -14.41
N LEU A 7 -61.18 -58.08 -13.91
CA LEU A 7 -62.46 -57.98 -14.62
C LEU A 7 -62.30 -57.20 -15.94
N LEU A 8 -61.63 -56.04 -15.92
CA LEU A 8 -61.33 -55.27 -17.13
C LEU A 8 -60.45 -56.04 -18.12
N LYS A 9 -59.50 -56.85 -17.63
CA LYS A 9 -58.64 -57.70 -18.47
C LYS A 9 -59.46 -58.79 -19.15
N ASP A 10 -60.42 -59.40 -18.45
CA ASP A 10 -61.28 -60.43 -19.02
C ASP A 10 -62.31 -59.82 -19.98
N GLU A 11 -62.86 -58.65 -19.69
CA GLU A 11 -63.68 -57.87 -20.63
C GLU A 11 -62.90 -57.53 -21.92
N LEU A 12 -61.64 -57.09 -21.81
CA LEU A 12 -60.79 -56.83 -22.98
C LEU A 12 -60.50 -58.10 -23.79
N LYS A 13 -60.34 -59.25 -23.14
CA LYS A 13 -60.18 -60.53 -23.84
C LYS A 13 -61.45 -60.91 -24.59
N GLN A 14 -62.59 -60.84 -23.93
CA GLN A 14 -63.90 -61.13 -24.53
C GLN A 14 -64.16 -60.19 -25.71
N LEU A 15 -63.89 -58.89 -25.54
CA LEU A 15 -64.05 -57.91 -26.60
C LEU A 15 -63.14 -58.19 -27.80
N ARG A 16 -61.87 -58.56 -27.56
CA ARG A 16 -60.95 -58.98 -28.63
C ARG A 16 -61.42 -60.24 -29.35
N GLN A 17 -61.99 -61.19 -28.62
CA GLN A 17 -62.49 -62.42 -29.20
C GLN A 17 -63.72 -62.15 -30.07
N ASN A 18 -64.67 -61.34 -29.58
CA ASN A 18 -65.84 -60.91 -30.36
C ASN A 18 -65.43 -60.20 -31.65
N TYR A 19 -64.44 -59.30 -31.61
CA TYR A 19 -63.95 -58.64 -32.83
C TYR A 19 -63.24 -59.60 -33.78
N ARG A 20 -62.52 -60.61 -33.28
CA ARG A 20 -61.91 -61.64 -34.14
C ARG A 20 -62.99 -62.45 -34.86
N GLU A 21 -63.98 -62.94 -34.11
CA GLU A 21 -65.10 -63.69 -34.68
C GLU A 21 -65.88 -62.87 -35.71
N GLU A 22 -66.10 -61.59 -35.44
CA GLU A 22 -66.76 -60.70 -36.40
C GLU A 22 -65.90 -60.48 -37.65
N ILE A 23 -64.59 -60.27 -37.51
CA ILE A 23 -63.66 -60.18 -38.65
C ILE A 23 -63.72 -61.47 -39.49
N ASP A 24 -63.69 -62.64 -38.85
CA ASP A 24 -63.74 -63.93 -39.52
C ASP A 24 -65.08 -64.12 -40.28
N ARG A 25 -66.21 -63.74 -39.67
CA ARG A 25 -67.53 -63.75 -40.35
C ARG A 25 -67.54 -62.84 -41.58
N GLN A 26 -67.01 -61.61 -41.45
CA GLN A 26 -66.94 -60.67 -42.57
C GLN A 26 -66.03 -61.19 -43.68
N HIS A 27 -64.91 -61.85 -43.34
CA HIS A 27 -64.05 -62.50 -44.33
C HIS A 27 -64.77 -63.63 -45.08
N GLN A 28 -65.48 -64.50 -44.36
CA GLN A 28 -66.25 -65.59 -44.99
C GLN A 28 -67.33 -65.04 -45.93
N LEU A 29 -68.04 -63.99 -45.52
CA LEU A 29 -69.04 -63.33 -46.37
C LEU A 29 -68.41 -62.70 -47.61
N LEU A 30 -67.24 -62.05 -47.46
CA LEU A 30 -66.49 -61.50 -48.59
C LEU A 30 -66.03 -62.60 -49.55
N GLU A 31 -65.59 -63.75 -49.06
CA GLU A 31 -65.19 -64.88 -49.90
C GLU A 31 -66.37 -65.46 -50.68
N LEU A 32 -67.51 -65.66 -50.02
CA LEU A 32 -68.73 -66.14 -50.68
C LEU A 32 -69.20 -65.17 -51.77
N THR A 33 -69.31 -63.88 -51.44
CA THR A 33 -69.73 -62.86 -52.42
C THR A 33 -68.74 -62.72 -53.58
N GLN A 34 -67.44 -62.91 -53.34
CA GLN A 34 -66.45 -62.97 -54.41
C GLN A 34 -66.62 -64.20 -55.31
N GLN A 35 -66.95 -65.36 -54.74
CA GLN A 35 -67.22 -66.57 -55.50
C GLN A 35 -68.47 -66.39 -56.37
N GLU A 36 -69.57 -65.92 -55.80
CA GLU A 36 -70.80 -65.60 -56.54
C GLU A 36 -70.54 -64.61 -57.68
N ALA A 37 -69.77 -63.54 -57.43
CA ALA A 37 -69.41 -62.57 -58.45
C ALA A 37 -68.56 -63.19 -59.58
N ARG A 38 -67.65 -64.11 -59.28
CA ARG A 38 -66.87 -64.84 -60.29
C ARG A 38 -67.76 -65.74 -61.13
N GLU A 39 -68.67 -66.49 -60.50
CA GLU A 39 -69.62 -67.35 -61.19
C GLU A 39 -70.54 -66.55 -62.12
N HIS A 40 -71.07 -65.42 -61.65
CA HIS A 40 -71.86 -64.51 -62.48
C HIS A 40 -71.06 -63.96 -63.66
N ASN A 41 -69.80 -63.58 -63.45
CA ASN A 41 -68.93 -63.09 -64.51
C ASN A 41 -68.62 -64.19 -65.54
N ASP A 42 -68.33 -65.41 -65.09
CA ASP A 42 -68.06 -66.55 -65.98
C ASP A 42 -69.30 -66.92 -66.80
N ASN A 43 -70.48 -66.91 -66.17
CA ASN A 43 -71.77 -67.11 -66.85
C ASN A 43 -72.02 -66.01 -67.89
N PHE A 44 -71.73 -64.75 -67.57
CA PHE A 44 -71.84 -63.63 -68.49
C PHE A 44 -70.88 -63.78 -69.69
N LEU A 45 -69.61 -64.13 -69.44
CA LEU A 45 -68.63 -64.37 -70.49
C LEU A 45 -69.02 -65.53 -71.40
N GLN A 46 -69.55 -66.62 -70.83
CA GLN A 46 -70.07 -67.74 -71.61
C GLN A 46 -71.28 -67.33 -72.46
N GLY A 47 -72.20 -66.52 -71.92
CA GLY A 47 -73.31 -65.95 -72.68
C GLY A 47 -72.84 -65.08 -73.84
N MET A 48 -71.87 -64.20 -73.58
CA MET A 48 -71.25 -63.35 -74.60
C MET A 48 -70.58 -64.16 -75.71
N LEU A 49 -69.90 -65.26 -75.37
CA LEU A 49 -69.27 -66.15 -76.35
C LEU A 49 -70.29 -66.88 -77.22
N LYS A 50 -71.43 -67.31 -76.65
CA LYS A 50 -72.53 -67.91 -77.44
C LYS A 50 -73.07 -66.92 -78.46
N VAL A 51 -73.39 -65.70 -78.02
CA VAL A 51 -73.87 -64.62 -78.90
C VAL A 51 -72.84 -64.28 -79.97
N ALA A 52 -71.55 -64.21 -79.61
CA ALA A 52 -70.48 -63.90 -80.57
C ALA A 52 -70.26 -65.01 -81.62
N ARG A 53 -70.52 -66.28 -81.28
CA ARG A 53 -70.49 -67.40 -82.25
C ARG A 53 -71.69 -67.41 -83.19
N GLU A 54 -72.83 -66.90 -82.76
CA GLU A 54 -74.05 -66.81 -83.58
C GLU A 54 -74.07 -65.50 -84.41
N ALA A 55 -73.24 -64.53 -84.06
CA ALA A 55 -73.14 -63.25 -84.76
C ALA A 55 -72.59 -63.43 -86.18
N GLN A 56 -73.35 -62.91 -87.15
CA GLN A 56 -72.99 -62.91 -88.57
C GLN A 56 -72.62 -61.50 -89.03
N HIS A 57 -71.70 -61.42 -89.98
CA HIS A 57 -71.31 -60.15 -90.60
C HIS A 57 -72.47 -59.59 -91.45
N SER A 58 -72.81 -58.32 -91.25
CA SER A 58 -74.03 -57.68 -91.80
C SER A 58 -74.14 -57.69 -93.33
N VAL A 59 -73.02 -57.78 -94.04
CA VAL A 59 -72.97 -57.73 -95.52
C VAL A 59 -72.58 -59.08 -96.15
N SER A 60 -71.84 -59.93 -95.44
CA SER A 60 -71.32 -61.19 -95.99
C SER A 60 -71.96 -62.44 -95.39
N GLY A 61 -72.75 -62.32 -94.31
CA GLY A 61 -73.41 -63.43 -93.62
C GLY A 61 -72.45 -64.44 -92.96
N GLN A 62 -71.14 -64.22 -93.06
CA GLN A 62 -70.13 -65.12 -92.52
C GLN A 62 -70.03 -64.96 -91.00
N ILE A 63 -69.90 -66.09 -90.32
CA ILE A 63 -69.67 -66.17 -88.87
C ILE A 63 -68.19 -65.89 -88.59
N LEU A 64 -67.89 -65.29 -87.43
CA LEU A 64 -66.51 -65.10 -86.99
C LEU A 64 -65.79 -66.43 -86.81
N SER A 65 -64.55 -66.51 -87.30
CA SER A 65 -63.72 -67.70 -87.10
C SER A 65 -63.31 -67.86 -85.63
N GLU A 66 -63.16 -69.09 -85.18
CA GLU A 66 -62.79 -69.40 -83.78
C GLU A 66 -61.46 -68.75 -83.36
N GLY A 67 -60.50 -68.63 -84.28
CA GLY A 67 -59.23 -67.95 -84.03
C GLY A 67 -59.37 -66.45 -83.75
N VAL A 68 -60.25 -65.76 -84.49
CA VAL A 68 -60.52 -64.33 -84.28
C VAL A 68 -61.29 -64.11 -82.97
N LEU A 69 -62.24 -64.98 -82.65
CA LEU A 69 -62.97 -64.95 -81.38
C LEU A 69 -62.02 -65.14 -80.18
N ALA A 70 -61.09 -66.10 -80.25
CA ALA A 70 -60.10 -66.33 -79.21
C ALA A 70 -59.17 -65.12 -79.03
N GLN A 71 -58.76 -64.47 -80.11
CA GLN A 71 -57.92 -63.27 -80.06
C GLN A 71 -58.66 -62.08 -79.42
N ILE A 72 -59.93 -61.87 -79.74
CA ILE A 72 -60.76 -60.82 -79.13
C ILE A 72 -61.00 -61.11 -77.65
N GLN A 73 -61.26 -62.38 -77.29
CA GLN A 73 -61.45 -62.79 -75.90
C GLN A 73 -60.19 -62.53 -75.07
N GLU A 74 -59.01 -62.89 -75.59
CA GLU A 74 -57.75 -62.65 -74.90
C GLU A 74 -57.44 -61.15 -74.75
N ARG A 75 -57.70 -60.36 -75.80
CA ARG A 75 -57.59 -58.89 -75.74
C ARG A 75 -58.52 -58.28 -74.69
N ASN A 76 -59.76 -58.74 -74.63
CA ASN A 76 -60.74 -58.27 -73.64
C ASN A 76 -60.34 -58.65 -72.22
N LYS A 77 -59.88 -59.88 -71.99
CA LYS A 77 -59.33 -60.33 -70.69
C LYS A 77 -58.16 -59.45 -70.24
N HIS A 78 -57.22 -59.18 -71.14
CA HIS A 78 -56.09 -58.30 -70.84
C HIS A 78 -56.56 -56.88 -70.50
N ALA A 79 -57.50 -56.32 -71.27
CA ALA A 79 -58.05 -54.99 -71.01
C ALA A 79 -58.79 -54.91 -69.66
N THR A 80 -59.56 -55.94 -69.30
CA THR A 80 -60.25 -56.00 -67.99
C THR A 80 -59.27 -56.08 -66.83
N LEU A 81 -58.20 -56.88 -66.95
CA LEU A 81 -57.17 -56.99 -65.91
C LEU A 81 -56.44 -55.66 -65.69
N GLU A 82 -56.09 -54.94 -66.77
CA GLU A 82 -55.47 -53.63 -66.65
C GLU A 82 -56.43 -52.59 -66.03
N MET A 83 -57.72 -52.64 -66.38
CA MET A 83 -58.72 -51.79 -65.75
C MET A 83 -58.87 -52.07 -64.25
N GLU A 84 -58.85 -53.34 -63.84
CA GLU A 84 -58.88 -53.73 -62.43
C GLU A 84 -57.65 -53.25 -61.66
N LYS A 85 -56.45 -53.42 -62.24
CA LYS A 85 -55.20 -52.89 -61.66
C LYS A 85 -55.29 -51.38 -61.45
N CYS A 86 -55.70 -50.64 -62.47
CA CYS A 86 -55.89 -49.18 -62.39
C CYS A 86 -56.91 -48.79 -61.30
N ARG A 87 -58.03 -49.52 -61.18
CA ARG A 87 -59.04 -49.26 -60.13
C ARG A 87 -58.51 -49.54 -58.72
N ILE A 88 -57.68 -50.56 -58.55
CA ILE A 88 -57.04 -50.84 -57.25
C ILE A 88 -56.08 -49.70 -56.89
N VAL A 89 -55.22 -49.30 -57.84
CA VAL A 89 -54.28 -48.19 -57.66
C VAL A 89 -55.03 -46.89 -57.34
N GLN A 90 -56.08 -46.56 -58.08
CA GLN A 90 -56.96 -45.41 -57.82
C GLN A 90 -57.49 -45.41 -56.36
N ARG A 91 -58.01 -46.54 -55.88
CA ARG A 91 -58.52 -46.68 -54.51
C ARG A 91 -57.41 -46.51 -53.47
N GLN A 92 -56.22 -47.06 -53.72
CA GLN A 92 -55.07 -46.91 -52.83
C GLN A 92 -54.61 -45.44 -52.74
N LEU A 93 -54.52 -44.75 -53.88
CA LEU A 93 -54.18 -43.32 -53.96
C LEU A 93 -55.20 -42.46 -53.21
N LEU A 94 -56.50 -42.70 -53.40
CA LEU A 94 -57.56 -41.98 -52.67
C LEU A 94 -57.47 -42.22 -51.16
N ALA A 95 -57.22 -43.45 -50.72
CA ALA A 95 -57.02 -43.76 -49.31
C ALA A 95 -55.78 -43.05 -48.74
N HIS A 96 -54.69 -42.97 -49.51
CA HIS A 96 -53.48 -42.26 -49.11
C HIS A 96 -53.71 -40.75 -49.03
N LEU A 97 -54.40 -40.17 -50.01
CA LEU A 97 -54.80 -38.76 -50.02
C LEU A 97 -55.61 -38.44 -48.77
N HIS A 98 -56.64 -39.24 -48.47
CA HIS A 98 -57.48 -39.02 -47.30
C HIS A 98 -56.68 -39.11 -45.98
N LYS A 99 -55.72 -40.05 -45.88
CA LYS A 99 -54.80 -40.12 -44.71
C LYS A 99 -53.96 -38.85 -44.58
N LEU A 100 -53.38 -38.36 -45.68
CA LEU A 100 -52.57 -37.13 -45.67
C LEU A 100 -53.41 -35.91 -45.30
N GLU A 101 -54.64 -35.81 -45.82
CA GLU A 101 -55.56 -34.75 -45.45
C GLU A 101 -55.93 -34.77 -43.97
N GLN A 102 -56.14 -35.96 -43.39
CA GLN A 102 -56.40 -36.08 -41.95
C GLN A 102 -55.19 -35.66 -41.12
N VAL A 103 -53.97 -36.05 -41.51
CA VAL A 103 -52.74 -35.62 -40.83
C VAL A 103 -52.58 -34.10 -40.95
N ARG A 104 -52.83 -33.54 -42.13
CA ARG A 104 -52.82 -32.09 -42.34
C ARG A 104 -53.85 -31.40 -41.45
N LYS A 105 -55.11 -31.85 -41.46
CA LYS A 105 -56.17 -31.30 -40.61
C LYS A 105 -55.82 -31.36 -39.13
N LYS A 106 -55.15 -32.43 -38.65
CA LYS A 106 -54.68 -32.52 -37.26
C LYS A 106 -53.57 -31.50 -36.95
N LYS A 107 -52.71 -31.20 -37.92
CA LYS A 107 -51.70 -30.14 -37.79
C LYS A 107 -52.33 -28.74 -37.85
N ASP A 108 -53.31 -28.54 -38.72
CA ASP A 108 -54.08 -27.29 -38.85
C ASP A 108 -55.04 -27.07 -37.66
N GLN A 109 -55.43 -28.15 -36.95
CA GLN A 109 -56.19 -28.09 -35.69
C GLN A 109 -55.34 -27.68 -34.48
N LEU A 110 -54.00 -27.61 -34.63
CA LEU A 110 -53.21 -26.83 -33.68
C LEU A 110 -53.68 -25.39 -33.84
N PRO A 111 -54.31 -24.77 -32.82
CA PRO A 111 -55.05 -23.54 -33.04
C PRO A 111 -54.14 -22.50 -33.68
N GLU A 112 -54.60 -21.86 -34.74
CA GLU A 112 -53.88 -20.81 -35.49
C GLU A 112 -53.42 -19.64 -34.59
N GLY A 113 -53.91 -19.57 -33.35
CA GLY A 113 -53.46 -18.66 -32.29
C GLY A 113 -52.38 -19.19 -31.35
N LEU A 114 -52.09 -20.50 -31.26
CA LEU A 114 -51.05 -21.02 -30.35
C LEU A 114 -49.66 -20.53 -30.76
N HIS A 115 -49.33 -20.63 -32.05
CA HIS A 115 -48.06 -20.10 -32.57
C HIS A 115 -47.96 -18.58 -32.44
N LEU A 116 -49.10 -17.87 -32.55
CA LEU A 116 -49.14 -16.42 -32.35
C LEU A 116 -48.91 -16.05 -30.88
N VAL A 117 -49.54 -16.77 -29.95
CA VAL A 117 -49.35 -16.58 -28.51
C VAL A 117 -47.91 -16.91 -28.11
N ASP A 118 -47.34 -18.01 -28.60
CA ASP A 118 -45.95 -18.36 -28.34
C ASP A 118 -44.99 -17.28 -28.86
N TYR A 119 -45.26 -16.76 -30.07
CA TYR A 119 -44.49 -15.66 -30.65
C TYR A 119 -44.61 -14.36 -29.84
N GLU A 120 -45.83 -13.98 -29.45
CA GLU A 120 -46.08 -12.80 -28.62
C GLU A 120 -45.45 -12.94 -27.23
N GLN A 121 -45.47 -14.14 -26.65
CA GLN A 121 -44.78 -14.42 -25.40
C GLN A 121 -43.27 -14.24 -25.53
N LEU A 122 -42.64 -14.85 -26.55
CA LEU A 122 -41.21 -14.68 -26.79
C LEU A 122 -40.83 -13.22 -27.04
N LYS A 123 -41.72 -12.46 -27.69
CA LYS A 123 -41.54 -11.02 -27.90
C LYS A 123 -41.55 -10.26 -26.56
N MET A 124 -42.56 -10.49 -25.72
CA MET A 124 -42.63 -9.87 -24.39
C MET A 124 -41.44 -10.25 -23.50
N GLU A 125 -41.01 -11.52 -23.54
CA GLU A 125 -39.85 -11.99 -22.80
C GLU A 125 -38.57 -11.27 -23.24
N ASN A 126 -38.33 -11.17 -24.55
CA ASN A 126 -37.19 -10.45 -25.10
C ASN A 126 -37.22 -8.96 -24.74
N GLU A 127 -38.37 -8.31 -24.82
CA GLU A 127 -38.55 -6.92 -24.41
C GLU A 127 -38.22 -6.74 -22.91
N SER A 128 -38.74 -7.60 -22.03
CA SER A 128 -38.43 -7.51 -20.59
C SER A 128 -36.96 -7.80 -20.28
N ILE A 129 -36.31 -8.71 -21.01
CA ILE A 129 -34.87 -8.97 -20.87
C ILE A 129 -34.07 -7.75 -21.33
N ALA A 130 -34.44 -7.12 -22.44
CA ALA A 130 -33.81 -5.91 -22.94
C ALA A 130 -33.92 -4.75 -21.92
N GLU A 131 -35.10 -4.57 -21.31
CA GLU A 131 -35.31 -3.59 -20.24
C GLU A 131 -34.42 -3.87 -19.01
N LYS A 132 -34.30 -5.14 -18.59
CA LYS A 132 -33.42 -5.53 -17.48
C LYS A 132 -31.95 -5.24 -17.81
N ILE A 133 -31.51 -5.53 -19.04
CA ILE A 133 -30.16 -5.22 -19.50
C ILE A 133 -29.92 -3.71 -19.48
N HIS A 134 -30.90 -2.91 -19.93
CA HIS A 134 -30.82 -1.46 -19.92
C HIS A 134 -30.68 -0.92 -18.48
N ALA A 135 -31.55 -1.35 -17.57
CA ALA A 135 -31.49 -0.94 -16.16
C ALA A 135 -30.14 -1.32 -15.50
N LYS A 136 -29.61 -2.52 -15.81
CA LYS A 136 -28.29 -2.95 -15.31
C LYS A 136 -27.15 -2.12 -15.89
N ASN A 137 -27.23 -1.75 -17.18
CA ASN A 137 -26.24 -0.87 -17.80
C ASN A 137 -26.24 0.53 -17.18
N GLU A 138 -27.41 1.10 -16.88
CA GLU A 138 -27.53 2.37 -16.17
C GLU A 138 -26.93 2.28 -14.76
N GLU A 139 -27.21 1.20 -14.02
CA GLU A 139 -26.63 0.94 -12.71
C GLU A 139 -25.09 0.87 -12.80
N ILE A 140 -24.54 0.18 -13.80
CA ILE A 140 -23.09 0.12 -14.05
C ILE A 140 -22.52 1.52 -14.29
N VAL A 141 -23.19 2.37 -15.07
CA VAL A 141 -22.74 3.74 -15.31
C VAL A 141 -22.73 4.55 -14.01
N ILE A 142 -23.76 4.42 -13.19
CA ILE A 142 -23.82 5.08 -11.86
C ILE A 142 -22.69 4.59 -10.96
N LEU A 143 -22.44 3.28 -10.91
CA LEU A 143 -21.36 2.69 -10.11
C LEU A 143 -19.98 3.16 -10.60
N ARG A 144 -19.77 3.27 -11.92
CA ARG A 144 -18.53 3.82 -12.48
C ARG A 144 -18.32 5.27 -12.04
N LYS A 145 -19.37 6.11 -12.03
CA LYS A 145 -19.30 7.48 -11.52
C LYS A 145 -18.95 7.52 -10.03
N LYS A 146 -19.60 6.69 -9.20
CA LYS A 146 -19.31 6.56 -7.77
C LYS A 146 -17.86 6.12 -7.52
N ARG A 147 -17.37 5.14 -8.27
CA ARG A 147 -15.98 4.67 -8.21
C ARG A 147 -15.00 5.81 -8.52
N THR A 148 -15.23 6.57 -9.59
CA THR A 148 -14.36 7.70 -9.94
C THR A 148 -14.34 8.77 -8.85
N ALA A 149 -15.50 9.10 -8.27
CA ALA A 149 -15.59 10.03 -7.13
C ALA A 149 -14.83 9.50 -5.89
N ALA A 150 -14.95 8.22 -5.58
CA ALA A 150 -14.21 7.59 -4.48
C ALA A 150 -12.70 7.62 -4.71
N VAL A 151 -12.24 7.35 -5.94
CA VAL A 151 -10.82 7.45 -6.30
C VAL A 151 -10.32 8.89 -6.11
N HIS A 152 -11.05 9.90 -6.56
CA HIS A 152 -10.67 11.30 -6.32
C HIS A 152 -10.58 11.63 -4.82
N ALA A 153 -11.57 11.21 -4.02
CA ALA A 153 -11.54 11.40 -2.58
C ALA A 153 -10.32 10.73 -1.93
N LEU A 154 -10.00 9.50 -2.32
CA LEU A 154 -8.80 8.78 -1.85
C LEU A 154 -7.51 9.50 -2.26
N THR A 155 -7.44 10.03 -3.48
CA THR A 155 -6.29 10.83 -3.93
C THR A 155 -6.12 12.08 -3.06
N HIS A 156 -7.20 12.83 -2.79
CA HIS A 156 -7.13 14.00 -1.91
C HIS A 156 -6.71 13.63 -0.48
N VAL A 157 -7.20 12.52 0.07
CA VAL A 157 -6.79 12.04 1.39
C VAL A 157 -5.30 11.67 1.39
N ARG A 158 -4.83 11.01 0.35
CA ARG A 158 -3.41 10.66 0.18
C ARG A 158 -2.53 11.90 0.12
N GLU A 159 -2.91 12.92 -0.64
CA GLU A 159 -2.18 14.20 -0.74
C GLU A 159 -2.11 14.91 0.61
N LYS A 160 -3.25 14.98 1.33
CA LYS A 160 -3.31 15.57 2.68
C LYS A 160 -2.44 14.78 3.67
N LEU A 161 -2.46 13.45 3.62
CA LEU A 161 -1.62 12.61 4.46
C LEU A 161 -0.14 12.89 4.19
N GLN A 162 0.28 12.93 2.92
CA GLN A 162 1.66 13.25 2.54
C GLN A 162 2.10 14.63 3.00
N PHE A 163 1.20 15.61 3.00
CA PHE A 163 1.47 16.94 3.55
C PHE A 163 1.69 16.88 5.07
N VAL A 164 0.77 16.23 5.81
CA VAL A 164 0.87 16.08 7.26
C VAL A 164 2.12 15.29 7.66
N GLU A 165 2.48 14.24 6.92
CA GLU A 165 3.70 13.47 7.15
C GLU A 165 4.96 14.32 7.00
N LYS A 166 5.01 15.22 6.00
CA LYS A 166 6.13 16.15 5.82
C LYS A 166 6.19 17.17 6.96
N ASP A 167 5.05 17.75 7.34
CA ASP A 167 5.00 18.70 8.46
C ASP A 167 5.42 18.04 9.78
N THR A 168 4.97 16.80 10.02
CA THR A 168 5.34 16.02 11.20
C THR A 168 6.84 15.77 11.25
N LYS A 169 7.47 15.47 10.10
CA LYS A 169 8.94 15.35 10.01
C LYS A 169 9.64 16.65 10.35
N ILE A 170 9.20 17.77 9.78
CA ILE A 170 9.80 19.09 10.08
C ILE A 170 9.68 19.44 11.56
N VAL A 171 8.53 19.15 12.18
CA VAL A 171 8.33 19.37 13.61
C VAL A 171 9.20 18.43 14.44
N GLY A 172 9.38 17.17 14.01
CA GLY A 172 10.31 16.21 14.60
C GLY A 172 11.76 16.71 14.55
N ASP A 173 12.23 17.15 13.39
CA ASP A 173 13.59 17.69 13.22
C ASP A 173 13.82 18.91 14.14
N ARG A 174 12.83 19.81 14.25
CA ARG A 174 12.89 20.96 15.17
C ARG A 174 12.90 20.54 16.64
N LEU A 175 12.18 19.48 17.00
CA LEU A 175 12.20 18.95 18.35
C LEU A 175 13.61 18.41 18.66
N ASP A 176 14.20 17.63 17.75
CA ASP A 176 15.54 17.10 17.89
C ASP A 176 16.59 18.22 18.03
N GLU A 177 16.48 19.30 17.26
CA GLU A 177 17.34 20.49 17.40
C GLU A 177 17.24 21.12 18.80
N VAL A 178 16.02 21.28 19.32
CA VAL A 178 15.77 21.83 20.66
C VAL A 178 16.29 20.88 21.74
N GLU A 179 16.12 19.57 21.58
CA GLU A 179 16.64 18.56 22.51
C GLU A 179 18.17 18.56 22.54
N GLN A 180 18.83 18.68 21.39
CA GLN A 180 20.28 18.83 21.29
C GLN A 180 20.75 20.13 21.97
N GLY A 181 20.06 21.24 21.73
CA GLY A 181 20.36 22.51 22.41
C GLY A 181 20.19 22.42 23.93
N LEU A 182 19.14 21.75 24.40
CA LEU A 182 18.92 21.49 25.84
C LEU A 182 20.00 20.58 26.42
N HIS A 183 20.41 19.54 25.68
CA HIS A 183 21.48 18.64 26.08
C HIS A 183 22.81 19.39 26.22
N GLN A 184 23.15 20.23 25.25
CA GLN A 184 24.33 21.09 25.32
C GLN A 184 24.27 22.04 26.51
N GLY A 185 23.12 22.71 26.73
CA GLY A 185 22.91 23.56 27.89
C GLY A 185 23.06 22.82 29.24
N ARG A 186 22.62 21.56 29.32
CA ARG A 186 22.84 20.70 30.50
C ARG A 186 24.32 20.39 30.72
N ILE A 187 25.07 20.11 29.66
CA ILE A 187 26.53 19.90 29.73
C ILE A 187 27.23 21.18 30.20
N ASP A 188 26.90 22.32 29.63
CA ASP A 188 27.50 23.61 29.98
C ASP A 188 27.23 23.97 31.45
N LEU A 189 25.99 23.77 31.91
CA LEU A 189 25.62 23.95 33.31
C LEU A 189 26.40 23.01 34.23
N HIS A 190 26.55 21.74 33.85
CA HIS A 190 27.36 20.79 34.61
C HIS A 190 28.82 21.23 34.72
N ASN A 191 29.43 21.67 33.61
CA ASN A 191 30.80 22.18 33.58
C ASN A 191 30.98 23.43 34.45
N LEU A 192 30.03 24.38 34.39
CA LEU A 192 30.01 25.57 35.24
C LEU A 192 29.88 25.20 36.72
N LYS A 193 28.98 24.27 37.06
CA LYS A 193 28.81 23.78 38.43
C LYS A 193 30.10 23.15 38.96
N SER A 194 30.72 22.26 38.18
CA SER A 194 32.00 21.63 38.53
C SER A 194 33.12 22.65 38.72
N ARG A 195 33.17 23.70 37.88
CA ARG A 195 34.13 24.80 38.03
C ARG A 195 33.87 25.63 39.29
N CYS A 196 32.61 25.96 39.58
CA CYS A 196 32.22 26.65 40.81
C CYS A 196 32.59 25.82 42.05
N GLU A 197 32.33 24.51 42.03
CA GLU A 197 32.73 23.58 43.08
C GLU A 197 34.25 23.55 43.26
N HIS A 198 35.02 23.50 42.17
CA HIS A 198 36.48 23.57 42.21
C HIS A 198 36.99 24.86 42.84
N ILE A 199 36.42 26.02 42.47
CA ILE A 199 36.77 27.32 43.06
C ILE A 199 36.40 27.35 44.54
N SER A 200 35.22 26.84 44.91
CA SER A 200 34.77 26.75 46.29
C SER A 200 35.71 25.88 47.14
N GLN A 201 36.13 24.72 46.62
CA GLN A 201 37.13 23.86 47.26
C GLN A 201 38.49 24.56 47.38
N LYS A 202 38.95 25.27 46.34
CA LYS A 202 40.20 26.05 46.39
C LYS A 202 40.12 27.16 47.43
N LYS A 203 39.02 27.90 47.47
CA LYS A 203 38.75 28.92 48.51
C LYS A 203 38.81 28.29 49.90
N GLN A 204 38.17 27.14 50.10
CA GLN A 204 38.19 26.45 51.39
C GLN A 204 39.62 25.99 51.77
N ARG A 205 40.41 25.48 50.82
CA ARG A 205 41.82 25.11 51.05
C ARG A 205 42.67 26.34 51.42
N LEU A 206 42.51 27.45 50.70
CA LEU A 206 43.20 28.70 50.99
C LEU A 206 42.80 29.28 52.35
N GLN A 207 41.52 29.20 52.72
CA GLN A 207 41.07 29.58 54.05
C GLN A 207 41.71 28.71 55.13
N LYS A 208 41.79 27.39 54.93
CA LYS A 208 42.50 26.49 55.85
C LYS A 208 44.00 26.84 55.95
N SER A 209 44.68 27.14 54.85
CA SER A 209 46.08 27.57 54.91
C SER A 209 46.26 28.95 55.55
N MET A 210 45.29 29.86 55.40
CA MET A 210 45.30 31.16 56.09
C MET A 210 45.12 30.98 57.60
N VAL A 211 44.26 30.04 58.05
CA VAL A 211 44.14 29.70 59.47
C VAL A 211 45.47 29.19 60.03
N ASN A 212 46.29 28.50 59.24
CA ASN A 212 47.65 28.10 59.68
C ASN A 212 48.64 29.28 59.81
N ILE A 213 48.36 30.45 59.23
CA ILE A 213 49.15 31.69 59.46
C ILE A 213 48.70 32.37 60.77
N LEU A 214 47.50 32.05 61.26
CA LEU A 214 47.00 32.45 62.58
C LEU A 214 47.36 31.43 63.67
N ASP A 215 48.35 30.57 63.44
CA ASP A 215 48.88 29.70 64.49
C ASP A 215 49.43 30.59 65.63
N PRO A 216 48.90 30.52 66.86
CA PRO A 216 49.26 31.43 67.95
C PRO A 216 50.77 31.49 68.21
N LEU A 217 51.50 30.38 67.97
CA LEU A 217 52.95 30.35 68.11
C LEU A 217 53.66 31.27 67.09
N LEU A 218 53.15 31.34 65.85
CA LEU A 218 53.71 32.20 64.81
C LEU A 218 53.32 33.67 65.03
N LEU A 219 52.15 33.94 65.59
CA LEU A 219 51.74 35.28 66.01
C LEU A 219 52.64 35.79 67.14
N ASP A 220 52.86 34.97 68.18
CA ASP A 220 53.78 35.29 69.28
C ASP A 220 55.21 35.52 68.76
N ASP A 221 55.71 34.70 67.83
CA ASP A 221 57.03 34.90 67.23
C ASP A 221 57.14 36.21 66.42
N LEU A 222 56.07 36.61 65.70
CA LEU A 222 56.01 37.88 64.98
C LEU A 222 55.90 39.09 65.93
N GLU A 223 55.16 38.94 67.03
CA GLU A 223 55.11 39.96 68.09
C GLU A 223 56.46 40.10 68.79
N ASN A 224 57.12 38.97 69.12
CA ASN A 224 58.47 38.98 69.68
C ASN A 224 59.48 39.64 68.73
N LEU A 225 59.41 39.36 67.42
CA LEU A 225 60.27 40.01 66.43
C LEU A 225 59.99 41.51 66.27
N ARG A 226 58.72 41.94 66.42
CA ARG A 226 58.36 43.35 66.47
C ARG A 226 58.97 44.00 67.71
N ASP A 227 58.80 43.38 68.87
CA ASP A 227 59.29 43.91 70.14
C ASP A 227 60.83 43.96 70.16
N ASP A 228 61.51 42.96 69.59
CA ASP A 228 62.96 42.96 69.37
C ASP A 228 63.40 44.10 68.42
N ALA A 229 62.63 44.37 67.37
CA ALA A 229 62.90 45.48 66.45
C ALA A 229 62.74 46.85 67.13
N GLU A 230 61.69 47.02 67.94
CA GLU A 230 61.46 48.21 68.74
C GLU A 230 62.59 48.43 69.77
N ALA A 231 63.02 47.36 70.47
CA ALA A 231 64.15 47.42 71.40
C ALA A 231 65.47 47.80 70.70
N MET A 232 65.71 47.30 69.49
CA MET A 232 66.86 47.69 68.68
C MET A 232 66.80 49.16 68.24
N GLU A 233 65.60 49.67 67.90
CA GLU A 233 65.39 51.09 67.58
C GLU A 233 65.65 52.01 68.78
N GLU A 234 65.22 51.63 69.99
CA GLU A 234 65.55 52.34 71.23
C GLU A 234 67.06 52.34 71.51
N LEU A 235 67.74 51.21 71.31
CA LEU A 235 69.19 51.10 71.43
C LEU A 235 69.92 52.01 70.44
N ILE A 236 69.42 52.12 69.20
CA ILE A 236 69.93 53.05 68.19
C ILE A 236 69.69 54.49 68.61
N ALA A 237 68.52 54.81 69.17
CA ALA A 237 68.21 56.14 69.67
C ALA A 237 69.13 56.55 70.85
N ASP A 238 69.39 55.64 71.78
CA ASP A 238 70.30 55.83 72.91
C ASP A 238 71.77 55.97 72.47
N LEU A 239 72.20 55.18 71.49
CA LEU A 239 73.54 55.31 70.90
C LEU A 239 73.68 56.64 70.16
N ARG A 240 72.64 57.10 69.45
CA ARG A 240 72.60 58.43 68.83
C ARG A 240 72.64 59.54 69.88
N HIS A 241 71.93 59.39 70.99
CA HIS A 241 71.95 60.35 72.08
C HIS A 241 73.34 60.43 72.72
N ARG A 242 73.97 59.29 73.04
CA ARG A 242 75.34 59.22 73.55
C ARG A 242 76.35 59.81 72.57
N TYR A 243 76.23 59.49 71.28
CA TYR A 243 77.07 60.10 70.23
C TYR A 243 76.88 61.62 70.16
N ALA A 244 75.65 62.12 70.32
CA ALA A 244 75.38 63.56 70.36
C ALA A 244 76.00 64.25 71.59
N VAL A 245 76.00 63.60 72.76
CA VAL A 245 76.64 64.12 73.99
C VAL A 245 78.17 64.16 73.83
N VAL A 246 78.78 63.05 73.42
CA VAL A 246 80.24 62.99 73.16
C VAL A 246 80.64 63.99 72.08
N ASN A 247 79.83 64.17 71.03
CA ASN A 247 80.11 65.16 69.99
C ASN A 247 79.96 66.61 70.51
N ARG A 248 79.08 66.88 71.48
CA ARG A 248 79.04 68.18 72.18
C ARG A 248 80.30 68.41 73.03
N GLU A 249 80.80 67.38 73.70
CA GLU A 249 82.04 67.43 74.49
C GLU A 249 83.30 67.58 73.61
N VAL A 250 83.34 66.92 72.47
CA VAL A 250 84.39 67.10 71.46
C VAL A 250 84.32 68.52 70.88
N LYS A 251 83.12 69.04 70.59
CA LYS A 251 82.96 70.43 70.12
C LYS A 251 83.36 71.45 71.19
N SER A 252 83.10 71.21 72.48
CA SER A 252 83.55 72.10 73.56
C SER A 252 85.07 72.04 73.76
N HIS A 253 85.68 70.86 73.70
CA HIS A 253 87.15 70.71 73.70
C HIS A 253 87.81 71.33 72.46
N THR A 254 87.17 71.24 71.29
CA THR A 254 87.65 71.89 70.06
C THR A 254 87.55 73.42 70.17
N ARG A 255 86.50 73.96 70.81
CA ARG A 255 86.41 75.39 71.13
C ARG A 255 87.50 75.82 72.11
N TYR A 256 87.79 75.02 73.14
CA TYR A 256 88.87 75.25 74.11
C TYR A 256 90.26 75.23 73.46
N ILE A 257 90.52 74.28 72.56
CA ILE A 257 91.76 74.19 71.78
C ILE A 257 91.88 75.37 70.80
N ASN A 258 90.78 75.81 70.17
CA ASN A 258 90.79 76.94 69.25
C ASN A 258 90.93 78.30 69.96
N SER A 259 90.41 78.47 71.18
CA SER A 259 90.70 79.64 72.02
C SER A 259 92.16 79.67 72.49
N ARG A 260 92.76 78.50 72.75
CA ARG A 260 94.18 78.37 73.13
C ARG A 260 95.13 78.58 71.94
N LYS A 261 94.75 78.13 70.73
CA LYS A 261 95.48 78.44 69.48
C LYS A 261 95.39 79.93 69.08
N ARG A 262 94.27 80.62 69.36
CA ARG A 262 94.15 82.07 69.13
C ARG A 262 94.95 82.92 70.13
N ALA A 263 95.16 82.43 71.36
CA ALA A 263 96.06 83.06 72.33
C ALA A 263 97.55 82.88 71.99
N ILE A 264 97.91 81.75 71.36
CA ILE A 264 99.28 81.48 70.89
C ILE A 264 99.60 82.23 69.58
N LYS A 265 98.59 82.47 68.72
CA LYS A 265 98.78 83.23 67.46
C LYS A 265 98.88 84.76 67.66
N LYS A 266 98.53 85.30 68.84
CA LYS A 266 98.59 86.74 69.16
C LYS A 266 99.86 87.15 69.93
N ALA A 267 100.81 86.22 70.12
CA ALA A 267 102.07 86.44 70.85
C ALA A 267 103.34 86.23 70.00
N ASN A 268 103.22 85.73 68.77
CA ASN A 268 104.35 85.44 67.87
C ASN A 268 104.15 86.07 66.47
N GLU A 269 103.64 87.30 66.39
CA GLU A 269 103.51 88.11 65.16
C GLU A 269 104.45 89.33 65.17
N ASP A 270 105.63 89.20 65.79
CA ASP A 270 106.78 90.11 65.68
C ASP A 270 108.06 89.27 65.46
N GLU A 271 108.37 88.94 64.21
CA GLU A 271 109.71 88.75 63.59
C GLU A 271 109.51 88.05 62.23
N GLU A 272 109.77 88.84 61.18
CA GLU A 272 110.36 88.53 59.85
C GLU A 272 110.64 87.05 59.51
N ASP A 273 110.62 86.55 58.29
CA ASP A 273 110.31 87.04 56.95
C ASP A 273 110.32 85.79 56.04
N GLU A 274 109.73 85.94 54.85
CA GLU A 274 110.12 85.36 53.56
C GLU A 274 110.97 84.06 53.51
N THR A 275 110.45 83.02 52.84
CA THR A 275 110.88 82.59 51.47
C THR A 275 110.43 81.15 51.16
N GLU A 276 110.38 80.91 49.86
CA GLU A 276 109.78 79.82 49.13
C GLU A 276 110.48 78.44 49.26
N THR A 277 109.71 77.39 48.96
CA THR A 277 110.00 76.29 48.00
C THR A 277 109.78 74.86 48.51
N ASN A 278 109.30 74.03 47.56
CA ASN A 278 109.50 72.59 47.40
C ASN A 278 108.65 71.64 48.27
N SER A 279 107.65 70.99 47.63
CA SER A 279 107.68 69.59 47.13
C SER A 279 107.76 68.57 48.29
N THR A 280 106.98 67.51 48.37
CA THR A 280 106.84 66.37 47.44
C THR A 280 105.83 65.41 48.13
N VAL A 281 104.84 64.85 47.43
CA VAL A 281 104.81 63.44 46.99
C VAL A 281 104.73 62.45 48.18
N THR A 282 103.71 61.63 48.37
CA THR A 282 103.42 60.38 47.62
C THR A 282 102.10 59.82 48.19
N VAL A 283 101.11 59.42 47.37
CA VAL A 283 100.88 58.04 46.87
C VAL A 283 100.46 57.07 48.01
N LYS A 284 99.37 56.29 47.97
CA LYS A 284 99.03 55.30 46.95
C LYS A 284 97.62 54.75 47.21
N HIS A 285 96.91 54.56 46.09
CA HIS A 285 96.10 53.38 45.74
C HIS A 285 94.75 53.09 46.46
N ASN A 286 93.61 53.08 45.75
CA ASN A 286 93.08 52.06 44.79
C ASN A 286 92.45 50.87 45.53
N LEU A 287 91.15 50.58 45.42
CA LEU A 287 90.47 49.75 44.40
C LEU A 287 89.17 49.23 45.12
N ARG A 288 88.00 48.90 44.53
CA ARG A 288 87.62 48.63 43.14
C ARG A 288 86.24 47.94 43.05
N TRP A 289 85.46 48.32 42.02
CA TRP A 289 84.31 47.69 41.31
C TRP A 289 83.08 47.26 42.15
N GLY A 290 81.83 47.54 41.78
CA GLY A 290 81.19 47.35 40.46
C GLY A 290 80.33 46.07 40.50
N GLU A 291 79.27 45.81 39.75
CA GLU A 291 78.44 46.53 38.78
C GLU A 291 77.33 45.51 38.37
N GLU A 292 76.07 45.96 38.25
CA GLU A 292 75.00 45.51 37.31
C GLU A 292 74.75 44.02 36.95
N ARG A 293 73.47 43.60 36.92
CA ARG A 293 72.68 43.55 35.65
C ARG A 293 71.21 43.09 35.78
N ASN A 294 70.39 43.74 34.94
CA ASN A 294 68.99 43.49 34.56
C ASN A 294 68.68 42.07 34.08
N MET A 295 67.40 41.66 34.13
CA MET A 295 66.52 41.50 32.94
C MET A 295 65.17 40.83 33.29
N VAL A 296 64.09 41.58 33.06
CA VAL A 296 62.69 41.14 33.06
C VAL A 296 62.39 40.43 31.74
N GLY A 297 61.99 39.16 31.79
CA GLY A 297 61.42 38.42 30.67
C GLY A 297 59.90 38.33 30.78
N ARG A 298 59.17 39.12 29.99
CA ARG A 298 57.75 38.93 29.67
C ARG A 298 57.66 38.17 28.35
N GLN A 299 57.00 37.02 28.34
CA GLN A 299 56.49 36.44 27.09
C GLN A 299 55.18 35.67 27.31
N LYS A 300 54.29 35.86 26.35
CA LYS A 300 52.93 35.33 26.19
C LYS A 300 52.93 33.81 26.08
N ILE A 301 51.91 33.18 26.68
CA ILE A 301 50.97 32.23 26.02
C ILE A 301 49.58 32.55 26.58
#